data_AF-A0A8X6QY25-F1
#
_entry.id   AF-A0A8X6QY25-F1
#
_cell.length_a   1.000
_cell.length_b   1.000
_cell.length_c   1.000
_cell.angle_alpha   90.00
_cell.angle_beta   90.00
_cell.angle_gamma   90.00
#
_symmetry.space_group_name_H-M   'P 1'
#
loop_
_entity.id
_entity.type
_entity.pdbx_description
1 polymer ?
#
loop_
_entity_poly.entity_id
_entity_poly.type
_entity_poly.pdbx_seq_one_letter_code
_entity_poly.pdbx_strand_id
1 'polypeptide(L)'
;MIQHESAKDLQSLIDCIDKSLRALKVLGYERKKLTDIMLVNIILSKLDRDNRKQFEYTLKHTEVPRLDNLIQFLENRSTILQRIVARIQNPDTYV
;
A
#
# COMPACT_ATOMS: atom_id res chain seq x y z
N MET A 1 12.90 -10.26 5.01
CA MET A 1 12.29 -9.25 5.91
C MET A 1 12.80 -7.90 5.39
N ILE A 2 11.98 -7.13 4.68
CA ILE A 2 12.42 -5.85 4.10
C ILE A 2 12.38 -4.83 5.23
N GLN A 3 13.56 -4.32 5.62
CA GLN A 3 13.72 -3.47 6.82
C GLN A 3 13.44 -1.98 6.54
N HIS A 4 13.34 -1.58 5.27
CA HIS A 4 13.01 -0.22 4.86
C HIS A 4 12.26 -0.27 3.53
N GLU A 5 10.94 -0.16 3.53
CA GLU A 5 10.19 -0.01 2.28
C GLU A 5 10.56 1.33 1.64
N SER A 6 11.22 1.29 0.48
CA SER A 6 11.42 2.49 -0.33
C SER A 6 10.10 2.85 -1.03
N ALA A 7 9.95 4.12 -1.44
CA ALA A 7 8.80 4.52 -2.26
C ALA A 7 8.60 3.61 -3.49
N LYS A 8 9.71 3.14 -4.07
CA LYS A 8 9.70 2.25 -5.24
C LYS A 8 9.14 0.86 -4.90
N ASP A 9 9.44 0.33 -3.72
CA ASP A 9 8.94 -0.98 -3.29
C ASP A 9 7.43 -0.94 -3.04
N LEU A 10 6.94 0.13 -2.40
CA LEU A 10 5.52 0.38 -2.21
C LEU A 10 4.78 0.52 -3.55
N GLN A 11 5.34 1.31 -4.49
CA GLN A 11 4.78 1.45 -5.82
C GLN A 11 4.72 0.10 -6.56
N SER A 12 5.80 -0.69 -6.48
CA SER A 12 5.88 -2.01 -7.10
C SER A 12 4.87 -2.99 -6.52
N LEU A 13 4.59 -2.90 -5.21
CA LEU A 13 3.56 -3.68 -4.55
C LEU A 13 2.16 -3.30 -5.04
N ILE A 14 1.86 -1.99 -5.13
CA ILE A 14 0.59 -1.49 -5.68
C ILE A 14 0.40 -1.95 -7.13
N ASP A 15 1.41 -1.78 -7.98
CA ASP A 15 1.39 -2.22 -9.37
C ASP A 15 1.15 -3.73 -9.49
N CYS A 16 1.73 -4.53 -8.59
CA CYS A 16 1.53 -5.97 -8.54
C CYS A 16 0.08 -6.31 -8.19
N ILE A 17 -0.49 -5.65 -7.18
CA ILE A 17 -1.89 -5.83 -6.78
C ILE A 17 -2.83 -5.50 -7.96
N ASP A 18 -2.63 -4.37 -8.62
CA ASP A 18 -3.47 -3.95 -9.75
C ASP A 18 -3.35 -4.85 -10.97
N LYS A 19 -2.14 -5.35 -11.26
CA LYS A 19 -1.94 -6.34 -12.33
C LYS A 19 -2.67 -7.64 -12.01
N SER A 20 -2.56 -8.13 -10.78
CA SER A 20 -3.25 -9.35 -10.34
C SER A 20 -4.78 -9.18 -10.38
N LEU A 21 -5.32 -8.07 -9.89
CA LEU A 21 -6.76 -7.79 -9.94
C LEU A 21 -7.27 -7.69 -11.39
N ARG A 22 -6.52 -7.02 -12.28
CA ARG A 22 -6.87 -6.96 -13.71
C ARG A 22 -6.82 -8.33 -14.38
N ALA A 23 -5.80 -9.13 -14.10
CA ALA A 23 -5.69 -10.49 -14.64
C ALA A 23 -6.86 -11.37 -14.19
N LEU A 24 -7.22 -11.33 -12.90
CA LEU A 24 -8.37 -12.07 -12.36
C LEU A 24 -9.68 -11.62 -13.03
N LYS A 25 -9.86 -10.32 -13.25
CA LYS A 25 -11.03 -9.78 -13.97
C LYS A 25 -11.10 -10.28 -15.41
N VAL A 26 -9.97 -10.29 -16.13
CA VAL A 26 -9.89 -10.80 -17.53
C VAL A 26 -10.24 -12.30 -17.59
N LEU A 27 -9.86 -13.06 -16.58
CA LEU A 27 -10.19 -14.48 -16.45
C LEU A 27 -11.65 -14.74 -16.00
N GLY A 28 -12.46 -13.69 -15.83
CA GLY A 28 -13.87 -13.81 -15.44
C GLY A 28 -14.08 -14.02 -13.93
N TYR A 29 -13.04 -13.88 -13.10
CA TYR A 29 -13.20 -13.92 -11.66
C TYR A 29 -13.69 -12.56 -11.14
N GLU A 30 -14.90 -12.55 -10.59
CA GLU A 30 -15.45 -11.36 -9.96
C GLU A 30 -14.76 -11.07 -8.62
N ARG A 31 -14.52 -9.77 -8.39
CA ARG A 31 -14.05 -9.27 -7.09
C ARG A 31 -15.17 -9.43 -6.07
N LYS A 32 -14.93 -10.25 -5.04
CA LYS A 32 -15.86 -10.50 -3.93
C LYS A 32 -15.24 -10.09 -2.61
N LYS A 33 -16.10 -9.89 -1.60
CA LYS A 33 -15.69 -9.49 -0.25
C LYS A 33 -14.64 -10.42 0.37
N LEU A 34 -14.75 -11.74 0.13
CA LEU A 34 -13.76 -12.71 0.62
C LEU A 34 -12.38 -12.53 -0.05
N THR A 35 -12.36 -12.30 -1.37
CA THR A 35 -11.14 -12.03 -2.14
C THR A 35 -10.44 -10.78 -1.61
N ASP A 36 -11.21 -9.72 -1.34
CA ASP A 36 -10.68 -8.47 -0.79
C ASP A 36 -10.04 -8.69 0.59
N ILE A 37 -10.73 -9.39 1.49
CA ILE A 37 -10.22 -9.70 2.84
C ILE A 37 -8.95 -10.56 2.75
N MET A 38 -8.93 -11.54 1.84
CA MET A 38 -7.75 -12.40 1.64
C MET A 38 -6.57 -11.60 1.12
N LEU A 39 -6.78 -10.72 0.13
CA LEU A 39 -5.75 -9.84 -0.42
C LEU A 39 -5.22 -8.87 0.64
N VAL A 40 -6.10 -8.26 1.43
CA VAL A 40 -5.70 -7.40 2.56
C VAL A 40 -4.76 -8.14 3.50
N ASN A 41 -5.13 -9.34 3.96
CA ASN A 41 -4.28 -10.13 4.86
C ASN A 41 -2.92 -10.50 4.24
N ILE A 42 -2.92 -10.88 2.95
CA ILE A 42 -1.67 -11.18 2.23
C ILE A 42 -0.79 -9.93 2.14
N ILE A 43 -1.34 -8.77 1.81
CA ILE A 43 -0.58 -7.52 1.70
C ILE A 43 -0.05 -7.10 3.07
N LEU A 44 -0.88 -7.13 4.11
CA LEU A 44 -0.46 -6.82 5.48
C LEU A 44 0.68 -7.74 5.95
N SER A 45 0.69 -9.00 5.54
CA SER A 45 1.79 -9.92 5.86
C SER A 45 3.13 -9.52 5.23
N LYS A 46 3.10 -8.82 4.09
CA LYS A 46 4.28 -8.33 3.36
C LYS A 46 4.82 -7.01 3.89
N LEU A 47 3.96 -6.17 4.48
CA LEU A 47 4.36 -4.90 5.10
C LEU A 47 5.21 -5.16 6.35
N ASP A 48 6.13 -4.27 6.67
CA ASP A 48 6.85 -4.31 7.94
C ASP A 48 5.92 -3.98 9.13
N ARG A 49 6.44 -4.19 10.34
CA ARG A 49 5.65 -4.04 11.58
C ARG A 49 5.18 -2.61 11.78
N ASP A 50 5.95 -1.61 11.37
CA ASP A 50 5.61 -0.21 11.63
C ASP A 50 4.58 0.30 10.63
N ASN A 51 4.71 -0.03 9.34
CA ASN A 51 3.66 0.27 8.37
C ASN A 51 2.34 -0.45 8.68
N ARG A 52 2.38 -1.70 9.19
CA ARG A 52 1.17 -2.39 9.69
C ARG A 52 0.51 -1.63 10.84
N LYS A 53 1.26 -1.29 11.88
CA LYS A 53 0.72 -0.53 13.02
C LYS A 53 0.11 0.78 12.56
N GLN A 54 0.80 1.49 11.66
CA GLN A 54 0.33 2.78 11.17
C GLN A 54 -0.94 2.66 10.35
N PHE A 55 -1.09 1.60 9.55
CA PHE A 55 -2.35 1.29 8.89
C PHE A 55 -3.46 0.96 9.90
N GLU A 56 -3.21 0.13 10.91
CA GLU A 56 -4.19 -0.17 11.96
C GLU A 56 -4.65 1.10 12.70
N TYR A 57 -3.76 2.08 12.93
CA TYR A 57 -4.13 3.39 13.48
C TYR A 57 -5.05 4.21 12.56
N THR A 58 -5.02 3.98 11.24
CA THR A 58 -5.95 4.63 10.31
C THR A 58 -7.35 4.00 10.33
N LEU A 59 -7.48 2.77 10.84
CA LEU A 59 -8.76 2.08 10.95
C LEU A 59 -9.50 2.56 12.21
N LYS A 60 -10.80 2.80 12.08
CA LYS A 60 -11.67 2.96 13.25
C LYS A 60 -11.83 1.58 13.90
N HIS A 61 -11.88 1.54 15.24
CA HIS A 61 -11.79 0.35 16.10
C HIS A 61 -12.71 -0.86 15.81
N THR A 62 -13.56 -0.80 14.78
CA THR A 62 -14.53 -1.85 14.43
C THR A 62 -14.71 -2.08 12.93
N GLU A 63 -13.96 -1.40 12.06
CA GLU A 63 -14.15 -1.54 10.61
C GLU A 63 -13.29 -2.65 10.03
N VAL A 64 -13.90 -3.53 9.23
CA VAL A 64 -13.15 -4.50 8.43
C VAL A 64 -12.32 -3.73 7.40
N PRO A 65 -10.98 -3.87 7.39
CA PRO A 65 -10.13 -3.15 6.46
C PRO A 65 -10.52 -3.48 5.02
N ARG A 66 -10.78 -2.43 4.24
CA ARG A 66 -11.07 -2.55 2.80
C ARG A 66 -9.77 -2.53 2.02
N LEU A 67 -9.69 -3.34 0.98
CA LEU A 67 -8.53 -3.39 0.10
C LEU A 67 -8.23 -2.01 -0.51
N ASP A 68 -9.26 -1.26 -0.90
CA ASP A 68 -9.08 0.08 -1.47
C ASP A 68 -8.48 1.07 -0.46
N ASN A 69 -8.85 0.98 0.82
CA ASN A 69 -8.27 1.80 1.89
C ASN A 69 -6.79 1.47 2.10
N LEU A 70 -6.43 0.18 2.01
CA LEU A 70 -5.05 -0.26 2.11
C LEU A 70 -4.22 0.22 0.92
N ILE A 71 -4.73 0.13 -0.30
CA ILE A 71 -4.06 0.66 -1.50
C ILE A 71 -3.84 2.17 -1.35
N GLN A 72 -4.87 2.91 -0.95
CA GLN A 72 -4.78 4.37 -0.74
C GLN A 72 -3.74 4.74 0.32
N PHE A 73 -3.67 3.96 1.41
CA PHE A 73 -2.64 4.14 2.44
C PHE A 73 -1.23 3.95 1.87
N LEU A 74 -1.00 2.91 1.07
CA LEU A 74 0.30 2.63 0.46
C LEU A 74 0.70 3.71 -0.55
N GLU A 75 -0.24 4.20 -1.36
CA GLU A 75 -0.01 5.31 -2.31
C GLU A 75 0.42 6.60 -1.60
N ASN A 76 -0.30 6.95 -0.52
CA ASN A 76 0.03 8.11 0.29
C ASN A 76 1.43 7.97 0.91
N ARG A 77 1.75 6.78 1.41
CA ARG A 77 3.07 6.48 2.00
C ARG A 77 4.18 6.58 0.95
N SER A 78 3.98 6.02 -0.25
CA SER A 78 4.91 6.13 -1.38
C SER A 78 5.14 7.61 -1.74
N THR A 79 4.07 8.39 -1.90
CA THR A 79 4.15 9.81 -2.26
C THR A 79 4.92 10.63 -1.22
N ILE A 80 4.69 10.38 0.07
CA ILE A 80 5.41 11.05 1.16
C ILE A 80 6.91 10.71 1.09
N LEU A 81 7.26 9.44 0.91
CA LEU A 81 8.65 9.01 0.80
C LEU A 81 9.34 9.65 -0.42
N GLN A 82 8.66 9.73 -1.58
CA GLN A 82 9.19 10.42 -2.76
C GLN A 82 9.47 11.90 -2.49
N ARG A 83 8.54 12.59 -1.81
CA ARG A 83 8.72 14.01 -1.44
C ARG A 83 9.87 14.21 -0.46
N ILE A 84 10.04 13.32 0.51
CA ILE A 84 11.16 13.38 1.46
C ILE A 84 12.49 13.20 0.72
N VAL A 85 12.58 12.18 -0.15
CA VAL A 85 13.79 11.94 -0.97
C VAL A 85 14.10 13.14 -1.86
N ALA A 86 13.09 13.71 -2.53
CA ALA A 86 13.25 14.90 -3.37
C ALA A 86 13.74 16.12 -2.58
N ARG A 87 13.25 16.34 -1.35
CA ARG A 87 13.72 17.41 -0.46
C ARG A 87 15.16 17.22 0.00
N ILE A 88 15.57 15.99 0.27
CA ILE A 88 16.96 15.68 0.66
C ILE A 88 17.91 15.89 -0.53
N GLN A 89 17.45 15.61 -1.75
CA GLN A 89 18.24 15.76 -2.98
C GLN A 89 18.31 17.21 -3.48
N ASN A 90 17.32 18.06 -3.17
CA ASN A 90 17.28 19.48 -3.54
C ASN A 90 16.99 20.36 -2.31
N PRO A 91 18.01 20.69 -1.49
CA PRO A 91 17.85 21.50 -0.30
C PRO A 91 17.50 22.99 -0.56
N ASP A 92 17.72 23.51 -1.77
CA ASP A 92 17.70 24.95 -2.06
C ASP A 92 16.38 25.53 -2.63
N THR A 93 15.26 24.80 -2.63
CA THR A 93 14.02 25.32 -3.26
C THR A 93 13.08 26.12 -2.35
N TYR A 94 13.54 26.57 -1.17
CA TYR A 94 12.78 27.50 -0.33
C TYR A 94 13.72 28.48 0.40
N VAL A 95 14.10 29.56 -0.29
CA VAL A 95 14.41 30.87 0.30
C VAL A 95 13.39 31.87 -0.21
#